data_AF-A0A356TBR7-F1
#
_entry.id   AF-A0A356TBR7-F1
#
_cell.length_a   1.000
_cell.length_b   1.000
_cell.length_c   1.000
_cell.angle_alpha   90.00
_cell.angle_beta   90.00
_cell.angle_gamma   90.00
#
_symmetry.space_group_name_H-M   'P 1'
#
loop_
_entity.id
_entity.type
_entity.pdbx_description
1 polymer ?
#
loop_
_entity_poly.entity_id
_entity_poly.type
_entity_poly.pdbx_seq_one_letter_code
_entity_poly.pdbx_strand_id
1 'polypeptide(L)'
;MKVDTIRKAPHADLLRRPGKLGERATEIIEREIDSFYRTFVRLVADGRCKGFDEIEPVARGRVWSGLDAKARGLVDALGGLDVALDEVRKRLEGRMSEKARAALRPRYTVVRRLEIPPAEPRKVGEAAALALL
;
A
#
# COMPACT_ATOMS: atom_id res chain seq x y z
N MET A 1 -23.40 27.25 -8.10
CA MET A 1 -24.38 26.71 -7.13
C MET A 1 -23.97 27.19 -5.73
N LYS A 2 -24.78 27.99 -5.05
CA LYS A 2 -24.50 28.44 -3.67
C LYS A 2 -24.98 27.36 -2.70
N VAL A 3 -24.14 26.94 -1.76
CA VAL A 3 -24.49 25.91 -0.77
C VAL A 3 -24.52 26.56 0.61
N ASP A 4 -25.69 26.54 1.25
CA ASP A 4 -25.83 26.96 2.64
C ASP A 4 -25.46 25.80 3.57
N THR A 5 -24.67 26.07 4.62
CA THR A 5 -24.10 25.03 5.50
C THR A 5 -24.47 25.33 6.94
N ILE A 6 -25.38 24.53 7.49
CA ILE A 6 -25.76 24.59 8.91
C ILE A 6 -24.84 23.67 9.70
N ARG A 7 -24.23 24.18 10.80
CA ARG A 7 -23.28 23.45 11.64
C ARG A 7 -23.73 23.50 13.10
N LYS A 8 -23.61 22.36 13.80
CA LYS A 8 -23.91 22.25 15.23
C LYS A 8 -22.69 22.43 16.14
N ALA A 9 -21.48 22.27 15.61
CA ALA A 9 -20.22 22.41 16.35
C ALA A 9 -19.12 23.00 15.45
N PRO A 10 -18.05 23.60 16.02
CA PRO A 10 -16.88 24.01 15.26
C PRO A 10 -16.28 22.81 14.49
N HIS A 11 -15.97 23.01 13.21
CA HIS A 11 -15.40 21.99 12.32
C HIS A 11 -16.29 20.75 12.06
N ALA A 12 -17.59 20.79 12.34
CA ALA A 12 -18.53 19.71 11.99
C ALA A 12 -18.61 19.43 10.46
N ASP A 13 -18.04 20.31 9.65
CA ASP A 13 -17.91 20.26 8.20
C ASP A 13 -16.47 20.02 7.72
N LEU A 14 -15.56 19.54 8.58
CA LEU A 14 -14.10 19.46 8.34
C LEU A 14 -13.70 18.82 7.00
N LEU A 15 -14.39 17.76 6.57
CA LEU A 15 -14.06 17.01 5.35
C LEU A 15 -14.93 17.42 4.14
N ARG A 16 -15.73 18.49 4.26
CA ARG A 16 -16.56 19.03 3.18
C ARG A 16 -15.72 19.94 2.27
N ARG A 17 -15.88 19.84 0.95
CA ARG A 17 -15.22 20.72 -0.05
C ARG A 17 -16.26 21.64 -0.74
N PRO A 18 -15.99 22.93 -1.12
CA PRO A 18 -14.69 23.63 -1.19
C PRO A 18 -14.53 24.92 -0.35
N GLY A 19 -13.31 25.09 0.19
CA GLY A 19 -12.73 26.29 0.80
C GLY A 19 -11.32 26.00 1.33
N LYS A 20 -10.48 27.03 1.60
CA LYS A 20 -9.18 26.83 2.28
C LYS A 20 -9.46 26.35 3.72
N LEU A 21 -8.76 25.32 4.17
CA LEU A 21 -8.84 24.88 5.57
C LEU A 21 -8.31 26.00 6.48
N GLY A 22 -9.00 26.24 7.60
CA GLY A 22 -8.45 27.09 8.67
C GLY A 22 -7.25 26.40 9.34
N GLU A 23 -6.44 27.16 10.06
CA GLU A 23 -5.24 26.65 10.74
C GLU A 23 -5.57 25.48 11.68
N ARG A 24 -6.52 25.66 12.60
CA ARG A 24 -6.98 24.57 13.50
C ARG A 24 -7.50 23.34 12.77
N ALA A 25 -8.21 23.52 11.66
CA ALA A 25 -8.70 22.41 10.86
C ALA A 25 -7.56 21.63 10.21
N THR A 26 -6.52 22.35 9.77
CA THR A 26 -5.30 21.78 9.19
C THR A 26 -4.52 20.98 10.24
N GLU A 27 -4.30 21.55 11.43
CA GLU A 27 -3.62 20.86 12.54
C GLU A 27 -4.32 19.57 12.97
N ILE A 28 -5.66 19.57 13.00
CA ILE A 28 -6.44 18.37 13.31
C ILE A 28 -6.17 17.29 12.26
N ILE A 29 -6.22 17.63 10.97
CA ILE A 29 -6.01 16.69 9.88
C ILE A 29 -4.57 16.17 9.85
N GLU A 30 -3.58 17.05 10.02
CA GLU A 30 -2.16 16.68 10.04
C GLU A 30 -1.85 15.71 11.19
N ARG A 31 -2.37 15.98 12.40
CA ARG A 31 -2.20 15.08 13.55
C ARG A 31 -2.82 13.70 13.28
N GLU A 32 -3.99 13.64 12.66
CA GLU A 32 -4.62 12.37 12.31
C GLU A 32 -3.78 11.61 11.27
N ILE A 33 -3.31 12.30 10.21
CA ILE A 33 -2.44 11.71 9.19
C ILE A 33 -1.15 11.16 9.81
N ASP A 34 -0.50 11.92 10.68
CA ASP A 34 0.72 11.50 11.37
C ASP A 34 0.47 10.28 12.26
N SER A 35 -0.66 10.24 12.96
CA SER A 35 -1.06 9.10 13.79
C SER A 35 -1.23 7.84 12.94
N PHE A 36 -1.93 7.94 11.81
CA PHE A 36 -2.09 6.82 10.87
C PHE A 36 -0.75 6.38 10.28
N TYR A 37 0.08 7.33 9.84
CA TYR A 37 1.40 7.04 9.29
C TYR A 37 2.26 6.27 10.29
N ARG A 38 2.39 6.75 11.53
CA ARG A 38 3.19 6.09 12.57
C ARG A 38 2.64 4.69 12.91
N THR A 39 1.32 4.52 12.93
CA THR A 39 0.68 3.22 13.15
C THR A 39 1.02 2.25 12.02
N PHE A 40 0.93 2.69 10.77
CA PHE A 40 1.28 1.87 9.61
C PHE A 40 2.75 1.44 9.65
N VAL A 41 3.67 2.38 9.87
CA VAL A 41 5.11 2.07 9.92
C VAL A 41 5.44 1.09 11.04
N ARG A 42 4.82 1.24 12.23
CA ARG A 42 4.97 0.28 13.34
C ARG A 42 4.49 -1.12 12.98
N LEU A 43 3.30 -1.24 12.39
CA LEU A 43 2.76 -2.55 11.98
C LEU A 43 3.70 -3.26 10.99
N VAL A 44 4.28 -2.52 10.04
CA VAL A 44 5.24 -3.09 9.09
C VAL A 44 6.55 -3.47 9.80
N ALA A 45 7.05 -2.63 10.70
CA ALA A 45 8.25 -2.91 11.49
C ALA A 45 8.10 -4.17 12.33
N ASP A 46 7.00 -4.29 13.07
CA ASP A 46 6.67 -5.47 13.88
C ASP A 46 6.56 -6.72 13.01
N GLY A 47 5.84 -6.64 11.89
CA GLY A 47 5.68 -7.76 10.94
C GLY A 47 6.98 -8.20 10.25
N ARG A 48 8.00 -7.33 10.22
CA ARG A 48 9.32 -7.62 9.64
C ARG A 48 10.40 -7.83 10.68
N CYS A 49 10.06 -7.81 11.97
CA CYS A 49 11.01 -7.88 13.08
C CYS A 49 12.12 -6.83 12.96
N LYS A 50 11.77 -5.61 12.53
CA LYS A 50 12.69 -4.48 12.30
C LYS A 50 12.33 -3.30 13.21
N GLY A 51 13.26 -2.38 13.40
CA GLY A 51 13.00 -1.13 14.11
C GLY A 51 12.19 -0.14 13.28
N PHE A 52 11.43 0.76 13.94
CA PHE A 52 10.71 1.85 13.27
C PHE A 52 11.64 2.68 12.38
N ASP A 53 12.82 3.02 12.89
CA ASP A 53 13.81 3.86 12.19
C ASP A 53 14.43 3.17 10.96
N GLU A 54 14.32 1.85 10.86
CA GLU A 54 14.74 1.12 9.66
C GLU A 54 13.65 1.13 8.57
N ILE A 55 12.37 1.11 8.98
CA ILE A 55 11.22 1.07 8.05
C ILE A 55 10.77 2.47 7.60
N GLU A 56 10.81 3.47 8.48
CA GLU A 56 10.33 4.83 8.18
C GLU A 56 10.95 5.40 6.89
N PRO A 57 12.28 5.30 6.64
CA PRO A 57 12.88 5.85 5.43
C PRO A 57 12.36 5.22 4.13
N VAL A 58 11.87 3.97 4.18
CA VAL A 58 11.34 3.24 3.02
C VAL A 58 9.81 3.32 2.88
N ALA A 59 9.09 3.86 3.87
CA ALA A 59 7.63 3.91 3.93
C ALA A 59 6.98 5.21 3.40
N ARG A 60 7.77 6.21 3.01
CA ARG A 60 7.35 7.58 2.62
C ARG A 60 6.57 7.69 1.29
N GLY A 61 5.55 6.86 1.08
CA GLY A 61 4.67 6.91 -0.09
C GLY A 61 5.29 6.46 -1.42
N ARG A 62 6.53 5.94 -1.40
CA ARG A 62 7.19 5.39 -2.58
C ARG A 62 6.66 4.00 -2.90
N VAL A 63 6.44 3.74 -4.18
CA VAL A 63 6.07 2.41 -4.69
C VAL A 63 7.34 1.61 -4.99
N TRP A 64 7.41 0.38 -4.51
CA TRP A 64 8.52 -0.53 -4.74
C TRP A 64 8.14 -1.62 -5.74
N SER A 65 9.05 -1.95 -6.66
CA SER A 65 8.95 -3.19 -7.42
C SER A 65 9.10 -4.39 -6.48
N GLY A 66 8.66 -5.58 -6.88
CA GLY A 66 8.86 -6.79 -6.06
C GLY A 66 10.35 -7.03 -5.75
N LEU A 67 11.22 -6.85 -6.75
CA LEU A 67 12.68 -6.96 -6.60
C LEU A 67 13.22 -5.98 -5.56
N ASP A 68 12.81 -4.71 -5.65
CA ASP A 68 13.21 -3.66 -4.71
C ASP A 68 12.71 -3.92 -3.29
N ALA A 69 11.48 -4.39 -3.17
CA ALA A 69 10.88 -4.75 -1.90
C ALA A 69 11.66 -5.89 -1.24
N LYS A 70 12.09 -6.90 -2.00
CA LYS A 70 12.91 -8.01 -1.48
C LYS A 70 14.28 -7.52 -1.03
N ALA A 71 14.94 -6.68 -1.83
CA ALA A 71 16.24 -6.11 -1.46
C ALA A 71 16.19 -5.28 -0.16
N ARG A 72 15.04 -4.68 0.15
CA ARG A 72 14.80 -3.88 1.37
C ARG A 72 14.23 -4.71 2.54
N GLY A 73 14.02 -6.00 2.35
CA GLY A 73 13.43 -6.89 3.35
C GLY A 73 11.95 -6.59 3.64
N LEU A 74 11.23 -6.00 2.68
CA LEU A 74 9.79 -5.77 2.77
C LEU A 74 8.97 -6.99 2.33
N VAL A 75 9.59 -7.94 1.62
CA VAL A 75 9.03 -9.25 1.26
C VAL A 75 10.08 -10.34 1.40
N ASP A 76 9.65 -11.57 1.65
CA ASP A 76 10.54 -12.69 1.92
C ASP A 76 11.01 -13.38 0.62
N ALA A 77 10.14 -13.45 -0.38
CA ALA A 77 10.39 -14.15 -1.63
C ALA A 77 9.72 -13.46 -2.83
N LEU A 78 10.21 -13.80 -4.02
CA LEU A 78 9.60 -13.43 -5.30
C LEU A 78 8.94 -14.67 -5.88
N GLY A 79 7.76 -14.49 -6.47
CA GLY A 79 7.01 -15.58 -7.08
C GLY A 79 5.55 -15.21 -7.29
N GLY A 80 4.79 -16.18 -7.80
CA GLY A 80 3.34 -16.10 -7.91
C GLY A 80 2.63 -16.85 -6.79
N LEU A 81 1.32 -17.05 -6.98
CA LEU A 81 0.48 -17.80 -6.04
C LEU A 81 1.02 -19.20 -5.75
N ASP A 82 1.58 -19.88 -6.75
CA ASP A 82 2.06 -21.25 -6.61
C ASP A 82 3.24 -21.36 -5.65
N VAL A 83 4.18 -20.41 -5.75
CA VAL A 83 5.32 -20.30 -4.83
C VAL A 83 4.83 -20.05 -3.41
N ALA A 84 3.81 -19.18 -3.24
CA ALA A 84 3.21 -18.93 -1.94
C ALA A 84 2.50 -20.17 -1.36
N LEU A 85 1.76 -20.92 -2.19
CA LEU A 85 1.07 -22.14 -1.78
C LEU A 85 2.07 -23.25 -1.40
N ASP A 86 3.15 -23.39 -2.14
CA ASP A 86 4.21 -24.36 -1.83
C ASP A 86 4.92 -24.01 -0.53
N GLU A 87 5.18 -22.72 -0.28
CA GLU A 87 5.75 -22.27 0.99
C GLU A 87 4.82 -22.57 2.19
N VAL A 88 3.50 -22.35 2.02
CA VAL A 88 2.51 -22.70 3.04
C VAL A 88 2.49 -24.22 3.29
N ARG A 89 2.50 -25.05 2.24
CA ARG A 89 2.54 -26.51 2.37
C ARG A 89 3.80 -26.97 3.10
N LYS A 90 4.95 -26.39 2.77
CA LYS A 90 6.23 -26.65 3.46
C LYS A 90 6.15 -26.30 4.92
N ARG A 91 5.68 -25.11 5.30
CA ARG A 91 5.62 -24.69 6.73
C ARG A 91 4.65 -25.50 7.57
N LEU A 92 3.67 -26.13 6.94
CA LEU A 92 2.61 -26.86 7.63
C LEU A 92 2.83 -28.38 7.68
N GLU A 93 3.95 -28.91 7.17
CA GLU A 93 4.48 -30.28 7.32
C GLU A 93 3.50 -31.33 7.90
N GLY A 94 2.43 -31.66 7.19
CA GLY A 94 1.51 -32.72 7.61
C GLY A 94 0.43 -32.35 8.64
N ARG A 95 0.50 -31.17 9.29
CA ARG A 95 -0.54 -30.62 10.19
C ARG A 95 -1.82 -30.15 9.46
N MET A 96 -1.82 -30.26 8.14
CA MET A 96 -2.93 -29.84 7.30
C MET A 96 -4.01 -30.93 7.22
N SER A 97 -5.24 -30.57 7.56
CA SER A 97 -6.41 -31.41 7.27
C SER A 97 -6.56 -31.63 5.76
N GLU A 98 -7.18 -32.74 5.38
CA GLU A 98 -7.43 -33.07 3.97
C GLU A 98 -8.17 -31.94 3.24
N LYS A 99 -9.18 -31.35 3.90
CA LYS A 99 -9.92 -30.19 3.38
C LYS A 99 -9.03 -28.99 3.09
N ALA A 100 -8.06 -28.70 3.96
CA ALA A 100 -7.16 -27.58 3.77
C ALA A 100 -6.13 -27.85 2.67
N ARG A 101 -5.68 -29.09 2.49
CA ARG A 101 -4.87 -29.50 1.34
C ARG A 101 -5.64 -29.34 0.03
N ALA A 102 -6.92 -29.72 0.01
CA ALA A 102 -7.79 -29.56 -1.16
C ALA A 102 -8.05 -28.08 -1.49
N ALA A 103 -8.19 -27.22 -0.48
CA ALA A 103 -8.38 -25.78 -0.65
C ALA A 103 -7.14 -25.06 -1.20
N LEU A 104 -5.93 -25.55 -0.88
CA LEU A 104 -4.67 -25.01 -1.41
C LEU A 104 -4.35 -25.48 -2.83
N ARG A 105 -5.29 -26.08 -3.56
CA ARG A 105 -5.13 -26.34 -5.00
C ARG A 105 -5.51 -25.07 -5.78
N PRO A 106 -4.57 -24.45 -6.50
CA PRO A 106 -4.87 -23.24 -7.27
C PRO A 106 -5.91 -23.59 -8.33
N ARG A 107 -7.08 -22.93 -8.27
CA ARG A 107 -8.04 -22.93 -9.36
C ARG A 107 -7.59 -21.88 -10.36
N TYR A 108 -6.79 -22.29 -11.34
CA TYR A 108 -6.57 -21.43 -12.49
C TYR A 108 -7.86 -21.40 -13.30
N THR A 109 -8.61 -20.31 -13.20
CA THR A 109 -9.47 -19.94 -14.31
C THR A 109 -8.55 -19.63 -15.46
N VAL A 110 -8.62 -20.40 -16.55
CA VAL A 110 -7.94 -20.04 -17.79
C VAL A 110 -8.58 -18.73 -18.26
N VAL A 111 -8.00 -17.61 -17.84
CA VAL A 111 -8.34 -16.31 -18.40
C VAL A 111 -7.86 -16.42 -19.84
N ARG A 112 -8.81 -16.55 -20.77
CA ARG A 112 -8.52 -16.48 -22.21
C ARG A 112 -7.59 -15.30 -22.39
N ARG A 113 -6.39 -15.54 -22.93
CA ARG A 113 -5.28 -14.59 -23.02
C ARG A 113 -5.86 -13.19 -23.28
N LEU A 114 -5.84 -12.34 -22.25
CA LEU A 114 -6.23 -10.96 -22.42
C LEU A 114 -5.13 -10.38 -23.32
N GLU A 115 -5.46 -10.09 -24.57
CA GLU A 115 -4.55 -9.36 -25.44
C GLU A 115 -4.43 -7.96 -24.84
N ILE A 116 -3.39 -7.77 -24.03
CA ILE A 116 -3.03 -6.47 -23.50
C ILE A 116 -2.34 -5.75 -24.66
N PRO A 117 -2.94 -4.71 -25.26
CA PRO A 117 -2.25 -3.93 -26.28
C PRO A 117 -0.95 -3.37 -25.68
N PRO A 118 0.12 -3.25 -26.49
CA PRO A 118 1.38 -2.69 -26.00
C PRO A 118 1.09 -1.33 -25.35
N ALA A 119 1.56 -1.15 -24.11
CA ALA A 119 1.38 0.09 -23.40
C ALA A 119 1.96 1.23 -24.23
N GLU A 120 1.16 2.25 -24.52
CA GLU A 120 1.66 3.45 -25.18
C GLU A 120 2.81 4.02 -24.34
N PRO A 121 3.93 4.44 -24.96
CA PRO A 121 5.01 5.05 -24.23
C PRO A 121 4.46 6.26 -23.47
N ARG A 122 4.60 6.21 -22.14
CA ARG A 122 4.17 7.28 -21.25
C ARG A 122 4.90 8.54 -21.70
N LYS A 123 4.17 9.55 -22.19
CA LYS A 123 4.76 10.85 -22.53
C LYS A 123 5.43 11.38 -21.26
N VAL A 124 6.75 11.33 -21.23
CA VAL A 124 7.53 11.94 -20.16
C VAL A 124 7.39 13.44 -20.37
N GLY A 125 6.48 14.07 -19.62
CA GLY A 125 6.46 15.53 -19.52
C GLY A 125 7.81 16.00 -18.98
N GLU A 126 8.26 17.15 -19.48
CA GLU A 126 9.58 17.80 -19.34
C GLU A 126 10.06 18.11 -17.90
N ALA A 127 9.75 17.28 -16.91
CA ALA A 127 10.23 17.42 -15.53
C ALA A 127 11.63 16.83 -15.30
N ALA A 128 12.30 16.31 -16.34
CA ALA A 128 13.67 15.78 -16.24
C ALA A 128 14.77 16.85 -16.42
N ALA A 129 14.42 18.12 -16.66
CA ALA A 129 15.40 19.19 -16.92
C ALA A 129 15.85 19.98 -15.67
N LEU A 130 15.37 19.67 -14.47
CA LEU A 130 15.65 20.45 -13.24
C LEU A 130 16.54 19.74 -12.21
N ALA A 131 17.30 18.72 -12.63
CA ALA A 131 18.23 17.99 -11.76
C ALA A 131 19.72 18.19 -12.10
N LEU A 132 20.10 19.24 -12.85
CA LEU A 132 21.51 19.49 -13.21
C LEU A 132 21.87 20.97 -13.49
N LEU A 133 21.34 21.88 -12.67
CA LEU A 133 21.92 23.21 -12.42
C LEU A 133 22.01 23.44 -10.92
#